data_AF-M0LSV1-F1
#
_entry.id   AF-M0LSV1-F1
#
_cell.length_a   1.000
_cell.length_b   1.000
_cell.length_c   1.000
_cell.angle_alpha   90.00
_cell.angle_beta   90.00
_cell.angle_gamma   90.00
#
_symmetry.space_group_name_H-M   'P 1'
#
loop_
_entity.id
_entity.type
_entity.pdbx_description
1 polymer ?
#
loop_
_entity_poly.entity_id
_entity_poly.type
_entity_poly.pdbx_seq_one_letter_code
_entity_poly.pdbx_strand_id
1 'polypeptide(L)'
;MGTAPHARQEASPAKRSDARCACGAKPDGYDVRRNEPACRSCATVRADGGPNRGSPEARQADALEQIATELRYQNAVLTEVISTLDAIHGEGFRSPTAINTAIDDHAVTRDEQGVSR
;
A
#
# COMPACT_ATOMS: atom_id res chain seq x y z
N MET A 1 -59.97 -14.30 0.74
CA MET A 1 -58.99 -14.49 -0.36
C MET A 1 -57.61 -14.21 0.21
N GLY A 2 -56.84 -15.26 0.54
CA GLY A 2 -55.51 -15.13 1.14
C GLY A 2 -54.44 -15.39 0.08
N THR A 3 -53.54 -14.43 -0.14
CA THR A 3 -52.39 -14.55 -1.02
C THR A 3 -51.41 -15.56 -0.43
N ALA A 4 -51.20 -16.67 -1.15
CA ALA A 4 -50.22 -17.67 -0.80
C ALA A 4 -48.81 -17.04 -0.78
N PRO A 5 -48.01 -17.22 0.29
CA PRO A 5 -46.63 -16.76 0.28
C PRO A 5 -45.87 -17.55 -0.80
N HIS A 6 -45.11 -16.85 -1.62
CA HIS A 6 -44.25 -17.46 -2.64
C HIS A 6 -43.32 -18.46 -1.95
N ALA A 7 -43.59 -19.75 -2.11
CA ALA A 7 -42.67 -20.81 -1.74
C ALA A 7 -41.42 -20.63 -2.60
N ARG A 8 -40.36 -20.06 -2.01
CA ARG A 8 -39.02 -20.07 -2.59
C ARG A 8 -38.66 -21.53 -2.77
N GLN A 9 -38.73 -22.00 -4.02
CA GLN A 9 -38.41 -23.36 -4.37
C GLN A 9 -36.90 -23.51 -4.19
N GLU A 10 -36.46 -23.88 -2.99
CA GLU A 10 -35.12 -24.39 -2.75
C GLU A 10 -35.01 -25.67 -3.56
N ALA A 11 -34.46 -25.54 -4.77
CA ALA A 11 -34.19 -26.67 -5.64
C ALA A 11 -33.35 -27.69 -4.85
N SER A 12 -33.96 -28.85 -4.64
CA SER A 12 -33.45 -29.98 -3.86
C SER A 12 -31.97 -30.28 -4.17
N PRO A 13 -31.11 -30.57 -3.17
CA PRO A 13 -29.65 -30.69 -3.33
C PRO A 13 -29.18 -31.77 -4.33
N ALA A 14 -30.06 -32.70 -4.70
CA ALA A 14 -29.71 -33.88 -5.50
C ALA A 14 -29.30 -33.59 -6.97
N LYS A 15 -29.54 -32.38 -7.50
CA LYS A 15 -29.14 -32.01 -8.89
C LYS A 15 -27.83 -31.20 -8.98
N ARG A 16 -27.12 -30.98 -7.88
CA ARG A 16 -25.89 -30.15 -7.87
C ARG A 16 -24.61 -30.86 -8.30
N SER A 17 -24.62 -32.18 -8.53
CA SER A 17 -23.39 -32.94 -8.82
C SER A 17 -22.75 -32.62 -10.18
N ASP A 18 -23.56 -32.29 -11.18
CA ASP A 18 -23.10 -32.09 -12.57
C ASP A 18 -23.14 -30.62 -13.04
N ALA A 19 -23.52 -29.71 -12.15
CA ALA A 19 -23.49 -28.29 -12.44
C ALA A 19 -22.04 -27.84 -12.69
N ARG A 20 -21.79 -27.17 -13.83
CA ARG A 20 -20.51 -26.55 -14.15
C ARG A 20 -20.68 -25.05 -14.31
N CYS A 21 -19.64 -24.32 -13.96
CA CYS A 21 -19.54 -22.92 -14.34
C CYS A 21 -19.47 -22.81 -15.87
N ALA A 22 -19.87 -21.68 -16.44
CA ALA A 22 -19.71 -21.38 -17.87
C ALA A 22 -18.26 -21.54 -18.37
N CYS A 23 -17.26 -21.41 -17.49
CA CYS A 23 -15.85 -21.66 -17.80
C CYS A 23 -15.41 -23.13 -17.69
N GLY A 24 -16.35 -24.06 -17.44
CA GLY A 24 -16.09 -25.50 -17.30
C GLY A 24 -15.60 -25.93 -15.91
N ALA A 25 -15.22 -24.98 -15.04
CA ALA A 25 -14.78 -25.25 -13.68
C ALA A 25 -15.92 -25.76 -12.78
N LYS A 26 -15.55 -26.49 -11.72
CA LYS A 26 -16.49 -26.87 -10.66
C LYS A 26 -17.02 -25.60 -9.99
N PRO A 27 -18.35 -25.44 -9.85
CA PRO A 27 -18.93 -24.23 -9.27
C PRO A 27 -18.69 -24.21 -7.75
N ASP A 28 -18.41 -23.03 -7.22
CA ASP A 28 -18.26 -22.76 -5.78
C ASP A 28 -19.55 -22.21 -5.17
N GLY A 29 -20.51 -21.83 -6.02
CA GLY A 29 -21.75 -21.18 -5.64
C GLY A 29 -22.59 -20.81 -6.86
N TYR A 30 -23.42 -19.80 -6.69
CA TYR A 30 -24.42 -19.40 -7.67
C TYR A 30 -24.38 -17.88 -7.89
N ASP A 31 -24.38 -17.45 -9.14
CA ASP A 31 -24.47 -16.03 -9.51
C ASP A 31 -25.95 -15.61 -9.47
N VAL A 32 -26.28 -14.67 -8.58
CA VAL A 32 -27.66 -14.16 -8.41
C VAL A 32 -28.14 -13.43 -9.65
N ARG A 33 -27.26 -12.71 -10.36
CA ARG A 33 -27.67 -11.89 -11.51
C ARG A 33 -27.99 -12.76 -12.71
N ARG A 34 -27.24 -13.84 -12.90
CA ARG A 34 -27.41 -14.75 -14.04
C ARG A 34 -28.26 -15.96 -13.72
N ASN A 35 -28.53 -16.21 -12.44
CA ASN A 35 -29.24 -17.37 -11.97
C ASN A 35 -28.59 -18.67 -12.50
N GLU A 36 -27.27 -18.78 -12.34
CA GLU A 36 -26.45 -19.89 -12.86
C GLU A 36 -25.36 -20.33 -11.87
N PRO A 37 -24.94 -21.61 -11.88
CA PRO A 37 -23.78 -22.08 -11.13
C PRO A 37 -22.50 -21.36 -11.60
N ALA A 38 -21.73 -20.81 -10.67
CA ALA A 38 -20.51 -20.07 -10.98
C ALA A 38 -19.36 -20.47 -10.04
N CYS A 39 -18.14 -20.51 -10.58
CA CYS A 39 -16.94 -20.55 -9.75
C CYS A 39 -16.65 -19.16 -9.15
N ARG A 40 -15.77 -19.10 -8.15
CA ARG A 40 -15.43 -17.85 -7.44
C ARG A 40 -15.01 -16.69 -8.36
N SER A 41 -14.35 -16.98 -9.48
CA SER A 41 -13.88 -15.94 -10.41
C SER A 41 -14.93 -15.52 -11.43
N CYS A 42 -15.93 -16.35 -11.71
CA CYS A 42 -16.96 -16.08 -12.72
C CYS A 42 -18.27 -15.57 -12.13
N ALA A 43 -18.49 -15.73 -10.82
CA ALA A 43 -19.63 -15.12 -10.16
C ALA A 43 -19.49 -13.60 -10.23
N THR A 44 -20.57 -12.88 -10.51
CA THR A 44 -20.63 -11.40 -10.44
C THR A 44 -21.16 -10.96 -9.08
N VAL A 45 -22.21 -11.63 -8.61
CA VAL A 45 -22.84 -11.43 -7.30
C VAL A 45 -23.20 -12.80 -6.74
N ARG A 46 -22.69 -13.18 -5.58
CA ARG A 46 -22.95 -14.50 -5.01
C ARG A 46 -24.27 -14.55 -4.23
N ALA A 47 -24.99 -15.66 -4.33
CA ALA A 47 -26.25 -15.89 -3.64
C ALA A 47 -26.13 -16.01 -2.12
N ASP A 48 -24.93 -16.26 -1.60
CA ASP A 48 -24.62 -16.27 -0.17
C ASP A 48 -24.27 -14.88 0.37
N GLY A 49 -24.33 -13.83 -0.45
CA GLY A 49 -23.98 -12.47 -0.05
C GLY A 49 -22.49 -12.28 0.25
N GLY A 50 -21.66 -13.31 0.02
CA GLY A 50 -20.22 -13.24 0.23
C GLY A 50 -19.58 -12.35 -0.83
N PRO A 51 -18.66 -11.44 -0.45
CA PRO A 51 -17.96 -10.65 -1.44
C PRO A 51 -17.18 -11.60 -2.36
N ASN A 52 -17.29 -11.38 -3.68
CA ASN A 52 -16.21 -11.79 -4.55
C ASN A 52 -14.93 -11.16 -4.01
N ARG A 53 -13.82 -11.90 -3.98
CA ARG A 53 -12.51 -11.29 -3.73
C ARG A 53 -12.40 -10.04 -4.62
N GLY A 54 -12.40 -8.86 -4.00
CA GLY A 54 -12.30 -7.56 -4.66
C GLY A 54 -13.60 -7.00 -5.23
N SER A 55 -14.58 -6.68 -4.38
CA SER A 55 -15.54 -5.63 -4.78
C SER A 55 -14.75 -4.38 -5.21
N PRO A 56 -15.25 -3.57 -6.17
CA PRO A 56 -14.54 -2.38 -6.61
C PRO A 56 -14.15 -1.45 -5.45
N GLU A 57 -15.00 -1.38 -4.42
CA GLU A 57 -14.75 -0.61 -3.19
C GLU A 57 -13.60 -1.20 -2.37
N ALA A 58 -13.54 -2.53 -2.20
CA ALA A 58 -12.43 -3.17 -1.49
C ALA A 58 -11.09 -2.96 -2.21
N ARG A 59 -11.08 -3.08 -3.54
CA ARG A 59 -9.88 -2.79 -4.34
C ARG A 59 -9.46 -1.33 -4.27
N GLN A 60 -10.43 -0.42 -4.21
CA GLN A 60 -10.17 1.00 -4.03
C GLN A 60 -9.59 1.29 -2.64
N ALA A 61 -10.12 0.66 -1.59
CA ALA A 61 -9.59 0.78 -0.24
C ALA A 61 -8.15 0.29 -0.14
N ASP A 62 -7.85 -0.89 -0.69
CA ASP A 62 -6.50 -1.45 -0.72
C ASP A 62 -5.51 -0.53 -1.46
N ALA A 63 -5.94 0.03 -2.60
CA ALA A 63 -5.12 0.98 -3.37
C ALA A 63 -4.85 2.29 -2.60
N LEU A 64 -5.87 2.82 -1.93
CA LEU A 64 -5.73 4.03 -1.10
C LEU A 64 -4.81 3.78 0.11
N GLU A 65 -4.89 2.60 0.72
CA GLU A 65 -4.00 2.22 1.82
C GLU A 65 -2.54 2.09 1.36
N GLN A 66 -2.32 1.53 0.17
CA GLN A 66 -0.99 1.46 -0.44
C GLN A 66 -0.43 2.87 -0.72
N ILE A 67 -1.23 3.76 -1.30
CA ILE A 67 -0.83 5.16 -1.56
C ILE A 67 -0.51 5.88 -0.24
N ALA A 68 -1.35 5.72 0.79
CA ALA A 68 -1.12 6.35 2.09
C ALA A 68 0.17 5.86 2.75
N THR A 69 0.50 4.57 2.60
CA THR A 69 1.74 3.98 3.12
C THR A 69 2.96 4.57 2.41
N GLU A 70 2.90 4.66 1.08
CA GLU A 70 3.97 5.25 0.27
C GLU A 70 4.19 6.73 0.60
N LEU A 71 3.11 7.52 0.75
CA LEU A 71 3.21 8.93 1.13
C LEU A 71 3.86 9.13 2.51
N ARG A 72 3.56 8.26 3.48
CA ARG A 72 4.23 8.31 4.79
C ARG A 72 5.72 8.03 4.68
N TYR A 73 6.09 7.04 3.87
CA TYR A 73 7.49 6.72 3.61
C TYR A 73 8.21 7.90 2.95
N GLN A 74 7.63 8.49 1.91
CA GLN A 74 8.21 9.64 1.22
C GLN A 74 8.37 10.86 2.14
N ASN A 75 7.37 11.16 2.98
CA ASN A 75 7.48 12.26 3.94
C ASN A 75 8.60 12.04 4.97
N ALA A 76 8.82 10.79 5.41
CA ALA A 76 9.95 10.46 6.29
C ALA A 76 11.29 10.69 5.58
N VAL A 77 11.44 10.21 4.34
CA VAL A 77 12.65 10.42 3.53
C VAL A 77 12.91 11.91 3.30
N LEU A 78 11.89 12.68 2.96
CA LEU A 78 12.03 14.12 2.74
C LEU A 78 12.46 14.87 4.01
N THR A 79 11.94 14.47 5.17
CA THR A 79 12.36 15.04 6.46
C THR A 79 13.84 14.78 6.72
N GLU A 80 14.34 13.59 6.40
CA GLU A 80 15.75 13.25 6.55
C GLU A 80 16.63 14.06 5.58
N VAL A 81 16.19 14.22 4.33
CA VAL A 81 16.89 15.05 3.33
C VAL A 81 16.99 16.50 3.81
N ILE A 82 15.90 17.06 4.34
CA ILE A 82 15.89 18.42 4.89
C ILE A 82 16.86 18.52 6.07
N SER A 83 16.80 17.58 7.02
CA SER A 83 17.73 17.56 8.17
C SER A 83 19.19 17.48 7.72
N THR A 84 19.48 16.71 6.68
CA THR A 84 20.84 16.60 6.11
C THR A 84 21.28 17.92 5.47
N LEU A 85 20.40 18.56 4.70
CA LEU A 85 20.69 19.86 4.08
C LEU A 85 20.86 20.96 5.13
N ASP A 86 20.02 20.98 6.17
CA ASP A 86 20.14 21.91 7.29
C ASP A 86 21.42 21.68 8.09
N ALA A 87 21.87 20.43 8.24
CA ALA A 87 23.18 20.13 8.81
C ALA A 87 24.30 20.69 7.93
N ILE A 88 24.25 20.48 6.61
CA ILE A 88 25.25 21.02 5.67
C ILE A 88 25.25 22.56 5.66
N HIS A 89 24.09 23.20 5.71
CA HIS A 89 23.94 24.65 5.74
C HIS A 89 24.26 25.26 7.11
N GLY A 90 23.93 24.57 8.21
CA GLY A 90 24.15 24.99 9.59
C GLY A 90 25.56 24.74 10.08
N GLU A 91 26.20 23.66 9.63
CA GLU A 91 27.67 23.49 9.69
C GLU A 91 28.38 24.44 8.74
N GLY A 92 27.60 25.12 7.89
CA GLY A 92 27.95 26.26 7.05
C GLY A 92 29.36 26.15 6.57
N PHE A 93 29.58 25.38 5.48
CA PHE A 93 30.82 25.30 4.69
C PHE A 93 31.83 26.27 5.26
N ARG A 94 32.65 25.84 6.24
CA ARG A 94 33.58 26.77 6.89
C ARG A 94 34.24 27.50 5.74
N SER A 95 34.02 28.82 5.66
CA SER A 95 34.42 29.59 4.47
C SER A 95 35.86 29.18 4.16
N PRO A 96 36.24 28.90 2.90
CA PRO A 96 37.62 28.56 2.58
C PRO A 96 38.60 29.56 3.21
N THR A 97 38.18 30.81 3.33
CA THR A 97 38.85 31.86 4.10
C THR A 97 38.96 31.50 5.58
N ALA A 98 37.87 31.18 6.28
CA ALA A 98 37.89 30.80 7.69
C ALA A 98 38.70 29.53 8.00
N ILE A 99 38.73 28.57 7.07
CA ILE A 99 39.61 27.38 7.16
C ILE A 99 41.07 27.82 7.07
N ASN A 100 41.43 28.63 6.06
CA ASN A 100 42.80 29.12 5.90
C ASN A 100 43.24 30.00 7.08
N THR A 101 42.36 30.87 7.59
CA THR A 101 42.68 31.70 8.77
C THR A 101 42.91 30.83 10.00
N ALA A 102 42.08 29.80 10.22
CA ALA A 102 42.29 28.86 11.32
C ALA A 102 43.58 28.04 11.16
N ILE A 103 43.97 27.69 9.92
CA ILE A 103 45.25 27.01 9.65
C ILE A 103 46.44 27.94 9.92
N ASP A 104 46.38 29.18 9.45
CA ASP A 104 47.42 30.18 9.63
C ASP A 104 47.59 30.56 11.12
N ASP A 105 46.48 30.78 11.84
CA ASP A 105 46.48 31.04 13.28
C ASP A 105 47.08 29.85 14.06
N HIS A 106 46.78 28.62 13.63
CA HIS A 106 47.35 27.42 14.24
C HIS A 106 48.84 27.25 13.92
N ALA A 107 49.32 27.75 12.78
CA ALA A 107 50.74 27.78 12.44
C ALA A 107 51.50 28.84 13.27
N VAL A 108 50.95 30.04 13.40
CA VAL A 108 51.50 31.13 14.22
C VAL A 108 51.60 30.72 15.68
N THR A 109 50.53 30.18 16.26
CA THR A 109 50.54 29.70 17.65
C THR A 109 51.50 28.53 17.88
N ARG A 110 51.78 27.71 16.85
CA ARG A 110 52.76 26.63 16.95
C ARG A 110 54.20 27.15 16.95
N ASP A 111 54.47 28.20 16.18
CA ASP A 111 55.77 28.86 16.15
C ASP A 111 56.01 29.67 17.44
N GLU A 112 54.98 30.31 17.99
CA GLU A 112 55.02 31.01 19.29
C GLU A 112 55.21 30.05 20.47
N GLN A 113 54.70 28.82 20.40
CA GLN A 113 54.90 27.80 21.42
C GLN A 113 56.30 27.16 21.38
N GLY A 114 57.18 27.58 20.47
CA GLY A 114 58.59 27.21 20.50
C GLY A 114 58.83 25.71 20.46
N VAL A 115 58.02 24.95 19.72
CA VAL A 115 58.33 23.54 19.42
C VAL A 115 59.41 23.50 18.33
N SER A 116 60.59 24.03 18.68
CA SER A 116 61.85 23.68 18.03
C SER A 116 62.05 22.19 18.20
N ARG A 117 62.13 21.47 17.08
CA ARG A 117 62.78 20.17 17.03
C ARG A 117 64.25 20.30 17.41
#